data_AF-A0A962Y0F2-F1
#
_entry.id   AF-A0A962Y0F2-F1
#
_cell.length_a   1.000
_cell.length_b   1.000
_cell.length_c   1.000
_cell.angle_alpha   90.00
_cell.angle_beta   90.00
_cell.angle_gamma   90.00
#
_symmetry.space_group_name_H-M   'P 1'
#
loop_
_entity.id
_entity.type
_entity.pdbx_description
1 polymer ?
#
loop_
_entity_poly.entity_id
_entity_poly.type
_entity_poly.pdbx_seq_one_letter_code
_entity_poly.pdbx_strand_id
1 'polypeptide(L)'
;MSKPQAAGLALWSLGLILARSCALTAVAGLRAPLLGQSFNTVRERLRDTYREADAKCGSRRNALGLTNCWGPWRAWVLEGWSGR
;
A
#
# COMPACT_ATOMS: atom_id res chain seq x y z
N MET A 1 -3.61 -22.41 -23.64
CA MET A 1 -3.64 -21.00 -24.10
C MET A 1 -3.05 -20.91 -25.49
N SER A 2 -3.67 -20.17 -26.40
CA SER A 2 -3.04 -19.86 -27.68
C SER A 2 -1.94 -18.80 -27.50
N LYS A 3 -0.91 -18.79 -28.35
CA LYS A 3 0.16 -17.78 -28.35
C LYS A 3 -0.34 -16.32 -28.26
N PRO A 4 -1.37 -15.88 -29.03
CA PRO A 4 -1.85 -14.50 -28.93
C PRO A 4 -2.54 -14.20 -27.58
N GLN A 5 -3.24 -15.18 -26.98
CA GLN A 5 -3.85 -14.98 -25.67
C GLN A 5 -2.79 -14.82 -24.57
N ALA A 6 -1.74 -15.64 -24.59
CA ALA A 6 -0.64 -15.53 -23.63
C ALA A 6 0.09 -14.17 -23.78
N ALA A 7 0.34 -13.74 -25.01
CA ALA A 7 0.97 -12.45 -25.29
C ALA A 7 0.09 -11.26 -24.82
N GLY A 8 -1.22 -11.32 -25.09
CA GLY A 8 -2.17 -10.30 -24.62
C GLY A 8 -2.20 -10.20 -23.10
N LEU A 9 -2.24 -11.34 -22.41
CA LEU A 9 -2.24 -11.37 -20.94
C LEU A 9 -0.92 -10.84 -20.36
N ALA A 10 0.21 -11.16 -21.00
CA ALA A 10 1.51 -10.64 -20.61
C ALA A 10 1.59 -9.11 -20.77
N LEU A 11 1.15 -8.57 -21.92
CA LEU A 11 1.12 -7.11 -22.14
C LEU A 11 0.21 -6.39 -21.16
N TRP A 12 -0.97 -6.94 -20.92
CA TRP A 12 -1.92 -6.37 -19.97
C TRP A 12 -1.33 -6.32 -18.55
N SER A 13 -0.71 -7.43 -18.13
CA SER A 13 -0.06 -7.53 -16.81
C SER A 13 1.11 -6.55 -16.69
N LEU A 14 1.93 -6.45 -17.74
CA LEU A 14 3.03 -5.48 -17.81
C LEU A 14 2.51 -4.04 -17.73
N GLY A 15 1.44 -3.72 -18.46
CA GLY A 15 0.82 -2.39 -18.44
C GLY A 15 0.37 -1.98 -17.04
N LEU A 16 -0.28 -2.88 -16.29
CA LEU A 16 -0.65 -2.62 -14.91
C LEU A 16 0.54 -2.36 -13.99
N ILE A 17 1.62 -3.14 -14.13
CA ILE A 17 2.84 -2.99 -13.33
C ILE A 17 3.49 -1.63 -13.62
N LEU A 18 3.59 -1.24 -14.89
CA LEU A 18 4.17 0.04 -15.30
C LEU A 18 3.34 1.23 -14.83
N ALA A 19 2.02 1.21 -15.05
CA ALA A 19 1.11 2.25 -14.60
C ALA A 19 1.20 2.46 -13.08
N ARG A 20 1.22 1.36 -12.31
CA ARG A 20 1.41 1.40 -10.86
C ARG A 20 2.76 2.01 -10.46
N SER A 21 3.85 1.58 -11.10
CA SER A 21 5.20 2.08 -10.80
C SER A 21 5.32 3.59 -11.06
N CYS A 22 4.71 4.06 -12.17
CA CYS A 22 4.64 5.48 -12.50
C CYS A 22 3.85 6.26 -11.45
N ALA A 23 2.65 5.79 -11.09
CA ALA A 23 1.81 6.46 -10.08
C ALA A 23 2.52 6.56 -8.71
N LEU A 24 3.20 5.51 -8.26
CA LEU A 24 3.98 5.53 -7.02
C LEU A 24 5.11 6.58 -7.06
N THR A 25 5.77 6.72 -8.20
CA THR A 25 6.84 7.69 -8.41
C THR A 25 6.29 9.11 -8.38
N ALA A 26 5.19 9.37 -9.07
CA ALA A 26 4.53 10.69 -9.07
C ALA A 26 4.06 11.09 -7.66
N VAL A 27 3.38 10.19 -6.95
CA VAL A 27 2.86 10.47 -5.59
C VAL A 27 4.00 10.67 -4.59
N ALA A 28 5.08 9.87 -4.68
CA ALA A 28 6.25 10.06 -3.82
C ALA A 28 6.95 11.40 -4.10
N GLY A 29 7.02 11.84 -5.35
CA GLY A 29 7.57 13.14 -5.73
C GLY A 29 6.78 14.32 -5.15
N LEU A 30 5.46 14.21 -5.11
CA LEU A 30 4.58 15.22 -4.50
C LEU A 30 4.64 15.21 -2.97
N ARG A 31 4.61 14.02 -2.34
CA ARG A 31 4.48 13.89 -0.88
C ARG A 31 5.78 14.04 -0.11
N ALA A 32 6.93 13.66 -0.70
CA ALA A 32 8.21 13.71 0.00
C ALA A 32 8.58 15.12 0.48
N PRO A 33 8.45 16.19 -0.33
CA PRO A 33 8.67 17.56 0.12
C PRO A 33 7.68 17.99 1.21
N LEU A 34 6.39 17.67 1.05
CA LEU A 34 5.33 18.03 2.00
C LEU A 34 5.55 17.42 3.40
N LEU A 35 6.17 16.24 3.46
CA LEU A 35 6.43 15.52 4.70
C LEU A 35 7.84 15.76 5.26
N GLY A 36 8.70 16.51 4.56
CA GLY A 36 10.12 16.65 4.92
C GLY A 36 10.87 15.31 4.95
N GLN A 37 10.45 14.33 4.15
CA GLN A 37 11.00 12.97 4.14
C GLN A 37 11.71 12.68 2.82
N SER A 38 12.64 11.72 2.81
CA SER A 38 13.29 11.33 1.56
C SER A 38 12.30 10.65 0.60
N PHE A 39 12.45 10.94 -0.70
CA PHE A 39 11.64 10.35 -1.77
C PHE A 39 11.58 8.82 -1.67
N ASN A 40 12.72 8.17 -1.48
CA ASN A 40 12.81 6.71 -1.37
C ASN A 40 12.07 6.17 -0.14
N THR A 41 12.08 6.90 0.98
CA THR A 41 11.30 6.52 2.18
C THR A 41 9.81 6.54 1.90
N VAL A 42 9.32 7.61 1.29
CA VAL A 42 7.89 7.74 0.95
C VAL A 42 7.49 6.70 -0.09
N ARG A 43 8.33 6.49 -1.11
CA ARG A 43 8.08 5.49 -2.16
C ARG A 43 8.03 4.08 -1.58
N GLU A 44 8.98 3.67 -0.74
CA GLU A 44 8.93 2.34 -0.13
C GLU A 44 7.73 2.17 0.79
N ARG A 45 7.37 3.18 1.61
CA ARG A 45 6.14 3.13 2.41
C ARG A 45 4.89 2.93 1.56
N LEU A 46 4.81 3.60 0.40
CA LEU A 46 3.73 3.39 -0.56
C LEU A 46 3.79 2.01 -1.22
N ARG A 47 4.99 1.40 -1.37
CA ARG A 47 5.13 0.01 -1.84
C ARG A 47 4.62 -0.99 -0.81
N ASP A 48 4.80 -0.68 0.45
CA ASP A 48 4.51 -1.57 1.57
C ASP A 48 3.02 -1.68 1.92
N THR A 49 2.18 -0.77 1.41
CA THR A 49 0.72 -0.84 1.62
C THR A 49 0.08 -2.03 0.91
N TYR A 50 0.74 -2.59 -0.10
CA TYR A 50 0.22 -3.68 -0.93
C TYR A 50 1.12 -4.92 -0.96
N ARG A 51 2.30 -4.84 -0.36
CA ARG A 51 3.13 -6.02 -0.14
C ARG A 51 2.55 -6.78 1.05
N GLU A 52 2.53 -8.10 0.94
CA GLU A 52 2.29 -8.98 2.09
C GLU A 52 3.37 -8.81 3.15
N ALA A 53 3.08 -9.21 4.39
CA ALA A 53 3.99 -9.04 5.52
C ALA A 53 5.40 -9.60 5.23
N ASP A 54 5.48 -10.78 4.62
CA ASP A 54 6.74 -11.46 4.29
C ASP A 54 7.51 -10.79 3.14
N ALA A 55 6.84 -9.99 2.31
CA ALA A 55 7.43 -9.28 1.19
C ALA A 55 7.92 -7.86 1.58
N LYS A 56 7.73 -7.44 2.83
CA LYS A 56 8.16 -6.15 3.37
C LYS A 56 9.62 -6.22 3.83
N CYS A 57 10.44 -5.24 3.46
CA CYS A 57 11.86 -5.23 3.83
C CYS A 57 12.11 -4.49 5.16
N GLY A 58 12.90 -5.13 6.05
CA GLY A 58 13.42 -4.55 7.29
C GLY A 58 12.79 -5.13 8.57
N SER A 59 13.64 -5.37 9.58
CA SER A 59 13.28 -6.01 10.86
C SER A 59 12.55 -5.11 11.86
N ARG A 60 12.48 -3.79 11.59
CA ARG A 60 11.91 -2.80 12.52
C ARG A 60 10.41 -2.53 12.31
N ARG A 61 9.72 -3.31 11.48
CA ARG A 61 8.28 -3.14 11.25
C ARG A 61 7.48 -4.15 12.06
N ASN A 62 6.83 -3.65 13.11
CA ASN A 62 5.94 -4.47 13.92
C ASN A 62 4.63 -4.74 13.18
N ALA A 63 4.22 -6.01 13.15
CA ALA A 63 2.83 -6.34 12.98
C ALA A 63 2.08 -5.73 14.18
N LEU A 64 1.18 -4.77 13.91
CA LEU A 64 0.30 -4.26 14.94
C LEU A 64 -0.63 -5.40 15.33
N GLY A 65 -0.53 -5.87 16.57
CA GLY A 65 -1.47 -6.81 17.14
C GLY A 65 -2.84 -6.16 17.17
N LEU A 66 -3.65 -6.42 16.13
CA LEU A 66 -4.94 -5.77 15.92
C LEU A 66 -5.81 -5.88 17.18
N THR A 67 -5.75 -6.98 17.92
CA THR A 67 -6.45 -7.18 19.19
C THR A 67 -6.30 -6.02 20.18
N ASN A 68 -5.10 -5.43 20.30
CA ASN A 68 -4.84 -4.33 21.24
C ASN A 68 -5.23 -2.96 20.67
N CYS A 69 -5.15 -2.78 19.35
CA CYS A 69 -5.46 -1.50 18.69
C CYS A 69 -6.96 -1.36 18.38
N TRP A 70 -7.64 -2.49 18.21
CA TRP A 70 -9.01 -2.57 17.68
C TRP A 70 -10.08 -2.26 18.72
N GLY A 71 -9.80 -2.47 20.01
CA GLY A 71 -10.72 -2.09 21.10
C GLY A 71 -10.94 -0.57 21.16
N PRO A 72 -9.88 0.23 21.40
CA PRO A 72 -9.98 1.69 21.45
C PRO A 72 -10.50 2.30 20.14
N TRP A 73 -10.07 1.77 19.00
CA TRP A 73 -10.52 2.24 17.69
C TRP A 73 -12.02 1.99 17.46
N ARG A 74 -12.53 0.80 17.80
CA ARG A 74 -13.97 0.51 17.71
C ARG A 74 -14.80 1.37 18.67
N ALA A 75 -14.31 1.58 19.89
CA ALA A 75 -14.99 2.42 20.87
C ALA A 75 -15.16 3.86 20.35
N TRP A 76 -14.12 4.40 19.71
CA TRP A 76 -14.19 5.71 19.06
C TRP A 76 -15.14 5.74 17.86
N VAL A 77 -15.11 4.73 16.97
CA VAL A 77 -16.04 4.66 15.83
C VAL A 77 -17.50 4.59 16.27
N LEU A 78 -17.76 3.92 17.39
CA LEU A 78 -19.11 3.78 17.96
C LEU A 78 -19.49 4.92 18.90
N GLU A 79 -18.60 5.88 19.12
CA GLU A 79 -18.87 7.03 19.99
C GLU A 79 -20.00 7.88 19.37
N GLY A 80 -21.13 7.97 20.07
CA GLY A 80 -22.33 8.67 19.60
C GLY A 80 -23.25 7.86 18.68
N TRP A 81 -22.94 6.59 18.41
CA TRP A 81 -23.84 5.70 17.67
C TRP A 81 -24.94 5.16 18.59
N SER A 82 -26.21 5.48 18.31
CA SER A 82 -27.36 5.11 19.17
C SER A 82 -28.11 3.86 18.73
N GLY A 83 -27.53 3.05 17.83
CA GLY A 83 -28.04 1.72 17.45
C GLY A 83 -29.56 1.67 17.25
N ARG A 84 -30.04 2.14 16.10
CA ARG A 84 -31.43 1.93 15.68
C ARG A 84 -31.52 0.80 14.67
#